data_AF-A0A239GUZ6-F1
#
_entry.id   AF-A0A239GUZ6-F1
#
_cell.length_a   1.000
_cell.length_b   1.000
_cell.length_c   1.000
_cell.angle_alpha   90.00
_cell.angle_beta   90.00
_cell.angle_gamma   90.00
#
_symmetry.space_group_name_H-M   'P 1'
#
loop_
_entity.id
_entity.type
_entity.pdbx_description
1 polymer ?
#
loop_
_entity_poly.entity_id
_entity_poly.type
_entity_poly.pdbx_seq_one_letter_code
_entity_poly.pdbx_strand_id
1 'polypeptide(L)' 'MRSDLTQISTKLGITDVRDVQVGEVVDDGAGGFVRAIRVFGEPTASAGPVLILEVQIQSDTKTDLDITTPTLSF' A
#
# COMPACT_ATOMS: atom_id res chain seq x y z
N MET A 1 -7.25 10.93 -34.18
CA MET A 1 -8.16 10.61 -33.06
C MET A 1 -7.29 10.14 -31.91
N ARG A 2 -7.24 10.88 -30.79
CA ARG A 2 -6.43 10.52 -29.62
C ARG A 2 -7.42 10.20 -28.50
N SER A 3 -7.39 8.96 -28.02
CA SER A 3 -8.12 8.57 -26.82
C SER A 3 -7.26 8.89 -25.61
N ASP A 4 -7.89 9.30 -24.51
CA ASP A 4 -7.24 9.48 -23.21
C ASP A 4 -8.05 8.69 -22.16
N LEU A 5 -7.37 8.10 -21.20
CA LEU A 5 -7.96 7.37 -20.08
C LEU A 5 -7.49 8.05 -18.80
N THR A 6 -8.42 8.71 -18.11
CA THR A 6 -8.13 9.39 -16.84
C THR A 6 -8.91 8.71 -15.72
N GLN A 7 -8.20 8.01 -14.84
CA GLN A 7 -8.78 7.47 -13.60
C GLN A 7 -8.87 8.60 -12.56
N ILE A 8 -10.09 9.04 -12.25
CA ILE A 8 -10.32 10.15 -11.30
C ILE A 8 -10.31 9.67 -9.84
N SER A 9 -10.87 8.50 -9.57
CA SER A 9 -10.83 7.86 -8.25
C SER A 9 -11.11 6.36 -8.38
N THR A 10 -10.71 5.57 -7.38
CA THR A 10 -11.06 4.14 -7.30
C THR A 10 -11.27 3.77 -5.85
N LYS A 11 -12.27 2.92 -5.60
CA LYS A 11 -12.54 2.32 -4.29
C LYS A 11 -12.48 0.81 -4.44
N LEU A 12 -11.67 0.17 -3.60
CA LEU A 12 -11.50 -1.28 -3.58
C LEU A 12 -12.09 -1.83 -2.29
N GLY A 13 -13.01 -2.78 -2.40
CA GLY A 13 -13.45 -3.60 -1.27
C GLY A 13 -12.60 -4.86 -1.22
N ILE A 14 -11.86 -5.05 -0.12
CA ILE A 14 -11.05 -6.25 0.11
C ILE A 14 -11.62 -6.95 1.35
N THR A 15 -12.07 -8.19 1.17
CA THR A 15 -12.53 -9.05 2.27
C THR A 15 -11.42 -9.96 2.74
N ASP A 16 -11.61 -10.58 3.91
CA ASP A 16 -10.70 -11.60 4.44
C ASP A 16 -9.25 -11.09 4.66
N VAL A 17 -9.13 -9.80 5.00
CA VAL A 17 -7.86 -9.15 5.36
C VAL A 17 -7.42 -9.59 6.75
N ARG A 18 -6.19 -10.07 6.85
CA ARG A 18 -5.56 -10.50 8.11
C ARG A 18 -4.51 -9.53 8.62
N ASP A 19 -3.80 -8.88 7.71
CA ASP A 19 -2.75 -7.93 8.08
C ASP A 19 -2.66 -6.79 7.07
N VAL A 20 -2.26 -5.61 7.54
CA VAL A 20 -1.94 -4.45 6.72
C VAL A 20 -0.62 -3.89 7.17
N GLN A 21 0.37 -3.94 6.28
CA GLN A 21 1.71 -3.46 6.57
C GLN A 21 1.96 -2.16 5.84
N VAL A 22 2.33 -1.14 6.61
CA VAL A 22 2.87 0.11 6.08
C VAL A 22 4.39 -0.02 6.11
N GLY A 23 5.00 -0.08 4.93
CA GLY A 23 6.44 -0.25 4.78
C GLY A 23 7.23 0.98 5.24
N GLU A 24 8.55 0.90 5.15
CA GLU A 24 9.41 2.07 5.40
C GLU A 24 9.28 3.09 4.26
N VAL A 25 9.57 4.35 4.58
CA VAL A 25 9.71 5.40 3.55
C VAL A 25 11.15 5.39 3.07
N VAL A 26 11.34 5.10 1.79
CA VAL A 26 12.66 5.02 1.13
C VAL A 26 12.80 6.14 0.09
N ASP A 27 14.06 6.53 -0.16
CA ASP A 27 14.42 7.46 -1.24
C ASP A 27 14.22 6.76 -2.60
N ASP A 28 13.64 7.46 -3.57
CA ASP A 28 13.35 6.92 -4.90
C ASP A 28 14.51 7.08 -5.91
N GLY A 29 15.59 7.77 -5.52
CA GLY A 29 16.76 8.06 -6.35
C GLY A 29 16.55 9.17 -7.38
N ALA A 30 15.38 9.81 -7.40
CA ALA A 30 14.98 10.88 -8.32
C ALA A 30 14.61 12.18 -7.59
N GLY A 31 14.89 12.27 -6.29
CA GLY A 31 14.62 13.45 -5.46
C GLY A 31 13.28 13.39 -4.72
N GLY A 32 12.58 12.26 -4.77
CA GLY A 32 11.36 12.00 -4.01
C GLY A 32 11.49 10.81 -3.07
N PHE A 33 10.37 10.46 -2.47
CA PHE A 33 10.25 9.36 -1.51
C PHE A 33 9.11 8.45 -1.93
N VAL A 34 9.28 7.15 -1.69
CA VAL A 34 8.23 6.15 -1.90
C VAL A 34 7.94 5.35 -0.64
N ARG A 35 6.69 4.93 -0.51
CA ARG A 35 6.22 4.04 0.55
C ARG A 35 5.24 3.02 -0.04
N ALA A 36 5.28 1.80 0.47
CA ALA A 36 4.35 0.75 0.08
C ALA A 36 3.35 0.47 1.22
N ILE A 37 2.08 0.33 0.86
CA ILE A 37 1.02 -0.19 1.72
C ILE A 37 0.65 -1.58 1.18
N ARG A 38 0.79 -2.60 2.01
CA ARG A 38 0.55 -3.99 1.65
C ARG A 38 -0.61 -4.55 2.43
N VAL A 39 -1.56 -5.15 1.73
CA VAL A 39 -2.72 -5.82 2.31
C VAL A 39 -2.54 -7.32 2.16
N PHE A 40 -2.58 -8.04 3.27
CA PHE A 40 -2.43 -9.49 3.31
C PHE A 40 -3.74 -10.17 3.72
N GLY A 41 -4.05 -11.26 3.02
CA GLY A 41 -5.22 -12.10 3.24
C GLY A 41 -4.95 -13.30 4.12
N GLU A 42 -5.94 -14.19 4.13
CA GLU A 42 -5.84 -15.48 4.80
C GLU A 42 -4.57 -16.26 4.39
N PRO A 43 -3.90 -16.90 5.37
CA PRO A 43 -2.86 -17.85 5.05
C PRO A 43 -3.44 -19.04 4.28
N THR A 44 -2.63 -19.62 3.40
CA THR A 44 -2.96 -20.94 2.84
C THR A 44 -2.49 -22.02 3.81
N ALA A 45 -3.07 -23.22 3.78
CA ALA A 45 -2.79 -24.29 4.75
C ALA A 45 -1.30 -24.64 4.92
N SER A 46 -0.42 -24.22 4.00
CA SER A 46 1.03 -24.45 4.04
C SER A 46 1.89 -23.18 3.98
N ALA A 47 1.32 -21.96 4.07
CA ALA A 47 2.08 -20.72 4.01
C ALA A 47 1.45 -19.61 4.87
N GLY A 48 2.25 -18.62 5.28
CA GLY A 48 1.78 -17.43 6.01
C GLY A 48 0.79 -16.57 5.21
N PRO A 49 0.39 -15.39 5.74
CA PRO A 49 -0.53 -14.48 5.08
C PRO A 49 -0.10 -14.16 3.63
N VAL A 50 -1.05 -14.16 2.70
CA VAL A 50 -0.79 -13.97 1.27
C VAL A 50 -0.97 -12.51 0.89
N LEU A 51 -0.02 -11.93 0.16
CA LEU A 51 -0.16 -10.56 -0.35
C LEU A 51 -1.31 -10.48 -1.38
N ILE A 52 -2.32 -9.67 -1.09
CA ILE A 52 -3.47 -9.43 -1.97
C ILE A 52 -3.22 -8.20 -2.85
N LEU A 53 -2.77 -7.11 -2.22
CA LEU A 53 -2.60 -5.81 -2.88
C LEU A 53 -1.38 -5.12 -2.32
N GLU A 54 -0.58 -4.54 -3.21
CA GLU A 54 0.44 -3.56 -2.88
C GLU A 54 0.09 -2.25 -3.57
N VAL A 55 0.03 -1.17 -2.78
CA VAL A 55 -0.11 0.19 -3.29
C VAL A 55 1.19 0.93 -2.99
N GLN A 56 1.91 1.28 -4.04
CA GLN A 56 3.05 2.19 -3.94
C GLN A 56 2.56 3.63 -4.07
N ILE A 57 2.96 4.47 -3.12
CA ILE A 57 2.68 5.90 -3.09
C ILE A 57 4.00 6.67 -3.10
N GLN A 58 3.99 7.86 -3.68
CA GLN A 58 5.18 8.71 -3.85
C GLN A 58 4.86 10.15 -3.46
N SER A 59 5.84 10.86 -2.89
CA SER A 59 5.79 12.31 -2.65
C SER A 59 7.20 12.89 -2.72
N ASP A 60 7.30 14.18 -3.04
CA ASP A 60 8.55 14.95 -2.94
C ASP A 60 8.98 15.17 -1.48
N THR A 61 8.04 15.10 -0.52
CA THR A 61 8.32 15.30 0.90
C THR A 61 8.11 14.02 1.70
N LYS A 62 9.14 13.60 2.45
CA LYS A 62 9.10 12.40 3.28
C LYS A 62 7.96 12.39 4.31
N THR A 63 7.65 13.55 4.90
CA THR A 63 6.60 13.69 5.93
C THR A 63 5.19 13.49 5.38
N ASP A 64 4.98 13.70 4.09
CA ASP A 64 3.66 13.47 3.46
C ASP A 64 3.31 11.99 3.39
N LEU A 65 4.33 11.13 3.52
CA LEU A 65 4.18 9.68 3.56
C LEU A 65 4.13 9.14 4.99
N ASP A 66 4.01 10.00 6.02
CA ASP A 66 3.90 9.55 7.40
C ASP A 66 2.50 9.01 7.69
N ILE A 67 2.38 7.69 7.64
CA ILE A 67 1.15 6.94 7.88
C ILE A 67 1.39 6.06 9.10
N THR A 68 0.62 6.29 10.15
CA THR A 68 0.59 5.45 11.34
C THR A 68 -0.65 4.56 11.31
N THR A 69 -0.46 3.25 11.33
CA THR A 69 -1.53 2.33 11.69
C THR A 69 -1.70 2.34 13.21
N PRO A 70 -2.93 2.28 13.74
CA PRO A 70 -3.14 2.08 15.16
C PRO A 70 -2.42 0.80 15.62
N THR A 71 -1.80 0.83 16.79
CA THR A 71 -1.19 -0.35 17.39
C THR A 71 -2.26 -1.42 17.62
N LEU A 72 -2.04 -2.63 17.12
CA LEU A 72 -2.93 -3.77 17.38
C LEU A 72 -2.90 -4.09 18.88
N SER A 73 -4.00 -3.80 19.58
CA SER A 73 -4.23 -4.30 20.94
C SER A 73 -4.88 -5.68 20.83
N PHE A 74 -4.09 -6.74 21.04
CA PHE A 74 -4.56 -8.11 21.18
C PHE A 74 -4.81 -8.46 22.63
#